data_AF-A0A0N4T7D2-F1
#
_entry.id   AF-A0A0N4T7D2-F1
#
_cell.length_a   1.000
_cell.length_b   1.000
_cell.length_c   1.000
_cell.angle_alpha   90.00
_cell.angle_beta   90.00
_cell.angle_gamma   90.00
#
_symmetry.space_group_name_H-M   'P 1'
#
loop_
_entity.id
_entity.type
_entity.pdbx_description
1 polymer ?
#
loop_
_entity_poly.entity_id
_entity_poly.type
_entity_poly.pdbx_seq_one_letter_code
_entity_poly.pdbx_strand_id
1 'polypeptide(L)'
;MYDGSVLLTSYGTFAKNRKYLIDKVWYYIILDGGHKIRNPDAQITPTVKEIHTPHKVILSGSLLQNSLRELWSLIDFVYPGRLGALKSFMDKFSIPITPIATEVQVRTTYKCACILRDAINLKTLEKEC
;
A
#
# COMPACT_ATOMS: atom_id res chain seq x y z
N MET A 1 -18.17 -4.88 -30.78
CA MET A 1 -17.54 -3.96 -29.80
C MET A 1 -16.48 -4.77 -29.08
N TYR A 2 -15.20 -4.38 -29.14
CA TYR A 2 -14.19 -5.05 -28.32
C TYR A 2 -14.46 -4.68 -26.86
N ASP A 3 -15.02 -5.65 -26.15
CA ASP A 3 -15.39 -5.53 -24.74
C ASP A 3 -14.12 -5.76 -23.90
N GLY A 4 -13.75 -4.75 -23.12
CA GLY A 4 -12.51 -4.72 -22.34
C GLY A 4 -11.29 -4.23 -23.12
N SER A 5 -10.70 -3.12 -22.68
CA SER A 5 -9.38 -2.65 -23.13
C SER A 5 -8.40 -2.73 -21.97
N VAL A 6 -7.19 -3.23 -22.23
CA VAL A 6 -6.10 -3.29 -21.25
C VAL A 6 -5.05 -2.26 -21.62
N LEU A 7 -4.66 -1.43 -20.66
CA LEU A 7 -3.54 -0.51 -20.80
C LEU A 7 -2.33 -1.06 -20.03
N LEU A 8 -1.28 -1.42 -20.77
CA LEU A 8 0.03 -1.70 -20.19
C LEU A 8 0.88 -0.43 -20.29
N THR A 9 1.44 0.02 -19.16
CA THR A 9 2.27 1.22 -19.13
C THR A 9 3.33 1.14 -18.02
N SER A 10 4.34 1.99 -18.12
CA SER A 10 5.33 2.16 -17.06
C SER A 10 4.88 3.24 -16.08
N TYR A 11 5.39 3.22 -14.85
CA TYR A 11 5.17 4.29 -13.87
C TYR A 11 5.54 5.68 -14.40
N GLY A 12 6.65 5.79 -15.15
CA GLY A 12 7.09 7.06 -15.74
C GLY A 12 6.15 7.54 -16.84
N THR A 13 5.71 6.63 -17.72
CA THR A 13 4.75 6.94 -18.78
C THR A 13 3.39 7.31 -18.19
N PHE A 14 2.94 6.61 -17.15
CA PHE A 14 1.74 6.93 -16.40
C PHE A 14 1.81 8.33 -15.81
N ALA A 15 2.87 8.66 -15.07
CA ALA A 15 3.04 9.96 -14.42
C ALA A 15 3.02 11.15 -15.42
N LYS A 16 3.64 10.95 -16.59
CA LYS A 16 3.64 11.94 -17.69
C LYS A 16 2.25 12.14 -18.30
N ASN A 17 1.46 11.08 -18.40
CA ASN A 17 0.15 11.09 -19.07
C ASN A 17 -1.04 11.09 -18.10
N ARG A 18 -0.80 11.24 -16.79
CA ARG A 18 -1.81 11.05 -15.73
C ARG A 18 -3.09 11.84 -15.96
N LYS A 19 -2.98 13.08 -16.47
CA LYS A 19 -4.12 13.96 -16.80
C LYS A 19 -5.14 13.36 -17.77
N TYR A 20 -4.72 12.41 -18.61
CA TYR A 20 -5.61 11.72 -19.55
C TYR A 20 -6.12 10.38 -19.03
N LEU A 21 -5.47 9.85 -17.99
CA LEU A 21 -5.69 8.50 -17.48
C LEU A 21 -6.53 8.51 -16.20
N ILE A 22 -6.43 9.55 -15.35
CA ILE A 22 -7.14 9.62 -14.07
C ILE A 22 -8.66 9.70 -14.26
N ASP A 23 -9.14 10.45 -15.25
CA ASP A 23 -10.59 10.65 -15.49
C ASP A 23 -11.26 9.49 -16.23
N LYS A 24 -10.52 8.41 -16.52
CA LYS A 24 -11.08 7.20 -17.14
C LYS A 24 -11.66 6.28 -16.09
N VAL A 25 -12.71 5.55 -16.46
CA VAL A 25 -13.29 4.51 -15.61
C VAL A 25 -12.38 3.28 -15.64
N TRP A 26 -11.74 2.99 -14.51
CA TRP A 26 -10.90 1.81 -14.33
C TRP A 26 -11.59 0.81 -13.42
N TYR A 27 -11.69 -0.44 -13.87
CA TYR A 27 -12.15 -1.55 -13.02
C TYR A 27 -11.03 -2.14 -12.17
N TYR A 28 -9.80 -2.16 -12.70
CA TYR A 28 -8.63 -2.69 -12.03
C TYR A 28 -7.42 -1.79 -12.22
N ILE A 29 -6.58 -1.72 -11.19
CA ILE A 29 -5.18 -1.31 -11.30
C ILE A 29 -4.29 -2.39 -10.68
N ILE A 30 -3.26 -2.78 -11.42
CA ILE A 30 -2.28 -3.78 -10.98
C ILE A 30 -0.91 -3.11 -11.06
N LEU A 31 -0.26 -2.98 -9.90
CA LEU A 31 1.07 -2.41 -9.79
C LEU A 31 2.10 -3.52 -9.71
N ASP A 32 2.96 -3.62 -10.72
CA ASP A 32 4.14 -4.48 -10.67
C ASP A 32 5.30 -3.77 -9.96
N GLY A 33 6.02 -4.51 -9.09
CA GLY A 33 7.12 -4.00 -8.29
C GLY A 33 6.68 -3.03 -7.19
N GLY A 34 5.90 -3.51 -6.22
CA GLY A 34 5.38 -2.71 -5.08
C GLY A 34 6.42 -1.87 -4.33
N HIS A 35 7.70 -2.27 -4.36
CA HIS A 35 8.79 -1.47 -3.81
C HIS A 35 8.91 -0.05 -4.39
N LYS A 36 8.33 0.22 -5.57
CA LYS A 36 8.29 1.55 -6.19
C LYS A 36 7.40 2.55 -5.47
N ILE A 37 6.40 2.08 -4.72
CA ILE A 37 5.42 2.93 -4.03
C ILE A 37 5.46 2.78 -2.50
N ARG A 38 6.46 2.07 -1.98
CA ARG A 38 6.64 1.87 -0.53
C ARG A 38 7.00 3.16 0.20
N ASN A 39 7.68 4.10 -0.45
CA ASN A 39 7.95 5.40 0.15
C ASN A 39 6.75 6.34 -0.10
N PRO A 40 6.02 6.77 0.95
CA PRO A 40 4.88 7.67 0.79
C PRO A 40 5.26 9.05 0.22
N ASP A 41 6.53 9.47 0.37
CA ASP A 41 7.00 10.77 -0.15
C ASP A 41 7.51 10.70 -1.59
N ALA A 42 7.68 9.50 -2.15
CA ALA A 42 8.14 9.36 -3.52
C ALA A 42 7.05 9.92 -4.45
N GLN A 43 7.41 10.81 -5.37
CA GLN A 43 6.49 11.49 -6.28
C GLN A 43 5.53 10.55 -7.01
N ILE A 44 5.98 9.34 -7.31
CA ILE A 44 5.18 8.33 -8.00
C ILE A 44 4.04 7.78 -7.13
N THR A 45 4.23 7.71 -5.80
CA THR A 45 3.26 7.13 -4.86
C THR A 45 1.92 7.88 -4.82
N PRO A 46 1.86 9.21 -4.57
CA PRO A 46 0.60 9.93 -4.66
C PRO A 46 0.06 9.90 -6.10
N THR A 47 0.94 10.00 -7.10
CA THR A 47 0.56 9.99 -8.52
C THR A 47 -0.25 8.74 -8.89
N VAL A 48 0.18 7.53 -8.50
CA VAL A 48 -0.58 6.30 -8.80
C VAL A 48 -1.81 6.13 -7.91
N LYS A 49 -1.83 6.73 -6.72
CA LYS A 49 -2.97 6.72 -5.79
C LYS A 49 -4.13 7.59 -6.28
N GLU A 50 -3.89 8.53 -7.20
CA GLU A 50 -4.92 9.35 -7.86
C GLU A 50 -5.90 8.51 -8.71
N ILE A 51 -5.53 7.29 -9.11
CA ILE A 51 -6.49 6.40 -9.81
C ILE A 51 -7.56 5.91 -8.84
N HIS A 52 -8.80 6.20 -9.21
CA HIS A 52 -10.00 5.67 -8.55
C HIS A 52 -10.46 4.41 -9.25
N THR A 53 -10.51 3.31 -8.50
CA THR A 53 -10.94 2.01 -9.01
C THR A 53 -11.34 1.09 -7.86
N PRO A 54 -12.35 0.21 -8.03
CA PRO A 54 -12.79 -0.71 -6.98
C PRO A 54 -11.73 -1.79 -6.67
N HIS A 55 -10.86 -2.14 -7.61
CA HIS A 55 -9.91 -3.24 -7.45
C HIS A 55 -8.46 -2.76 -7.62
N LYS A 56 -7.70 -2.83 -6.53
CA LYS A 56 -6.29 -2.42 -6.46
C LYS A 56 -5.43 -3.60 -6.04
N VAL A 57 -4.46 -3.96 -6.87
CA VAL A 57 -3.54 -5.08 -6.64
C VAL A 57 -2.10 -4.58 -6.71
N ILE A 58 -1.27 -5.06 -5.79
CA ILE A 58 0.18 -4.86 -5.81
C ILE A 58 0.84 -6.23 -5.96
N LEU A 59 1.75 -6.34 -6.91
CA LEU A 59 2.65 -7.48 -7.06
C LEU A 59 4.02 -7.08 -6.50
N SER A 60 4.55 -7.89 -5.58
CA SER A 60 5.86 -7.65 -4.98
C SER A 60 6.59 -8.97 -4.80
N GLY A 61 7.76 -9.08 -5.41
CA GLY A 61 8.69 -10.19 -5.18
C GLY A 61 9.66 -9.96 -4.02
N SER A 62 9.74 -8.73 -3.49
CA SER A 62 10.58 -8.41 -2.34
C SER A 62 9.81 -8.58 -1.04
N LEU A 63 10.43 -9.24 -0.05
CA LEU A 63 10.00 -9.17 1.33
C LEU A 63 9.87 -7.69 1.73
N LEU A 64 8.73 -7.32 2.31
CA LEU A 64 8.53 -5.97 2.83
C LEU A 64 9.70 -5.65 3.77
N GLN A 65 10.38 -4.50 3.60
CA GLN A 65 11.57 -4.18 4.40
C GLN A 65 11.21 -3.77 5.85
N ASN A 66 10.06 -4.23 6.35
CA ASN A 66 9.62 -4.18 7.74
C ASN A 66 9.63 -2.79 8.39
N SER A 67 9.48 -1.70 7.62
CA SER A 67 9.15 -0.41 8.21
C SER A 67 7.63 -0.19 8.22
N LEU A 68 7.12 0.29 9.35
CA LEU A 68 5.70 0.66 9.50
C LEU A 68 5.27 1.67 8.45
N ARG A 69 6.18 2.57 8.06
CA ARG A 69 5.96 3.59 7.04
C ARG A 69 5.74 2.99 5.65
N GLU A 70 6.56 2.01 5.27
CA GLU A 70 6.40 1.31 4.00
C GLU A 70 5.10 0.53 3.95
N LEU A 71 4.80 -0.19 5.03
CA LEU A 71 3.58 -0.96 5.17
C LEU A 71 2.34 -0.06 5.07
N TRP A 72 2.37 1.10 5.75
CA TRP A 72 1.33 2.10 5.63
C TRP A 72 1.13 2.54 4.19
N SER A 73 2.21 2.83 3.47
CA SER A 73 2.13 3.30 2.08
C SER A 73 1.44 2.29 1.16
N LEU A 74 1.79 1.01 1.31
CA LEU A 74 1.24 -0.10 0.51
C LEU A 74 -0.22 -0.41 0.86
N ILE A 75 -0.55 -0.47 2.16
CA ILE A 75 -1.94 -0.69 2.61
C ILE A 75 -2.81 0.49 2.18
N ASP A 76 -2.33 1.72 2.29
CA ASP A 76 -3.09 2.90 1.86
C ASP A 76 -3.35 2.91 0.34
N PHE A 77 -2.49 2.30 -0.48
CA PHE A 77 -2.81 2.07 -1.88
C PHE A 77 -3.95 1.05 -2.04
N VAL A 78 -3.85 -0.13 -1.42
CA VAL A 78 -4.82 -1.22 -1.61
C VAL A 78 -6.16 -0.95 -0.91
N TYR A 79 -6.13 -0.27 0.22
CA TYR A 79 -7.29 0.03 1.05
C TYR A 79 -7.17 1.44 1.67
N PRO A 80 -7.39 2.49 0.85
CA PRO A 80 -7.16 3.88 1.26
C PRO A 80 -7.98 4.26 2.49
N GLY A 81 -7.35 4.99 3.40
CA GLY A 81 -7.99 5.51 4.62
C GLY A 81 -8.15 4.50 5.77
N ARG A 82 -7.91 3.20 5.56
CA ARG A 82 -8.09 2.17 6.61
C ARG A 82 -7.19 2.36 7.83
N LEU A 83 -5.97 2.84 7.60
CA LEU A 83 -4.97 3.08 8.65
C LEU A 83 -4.98 4.53 9.17
N GLY A 84 -5.83 5.40 8.60
CA GLY A 84 -5.80 6.84 8.85
C GLY A 84 -4.60 7.53 8.22
N ALA A 85 -4.43 8.82 8.53
CA ALA A 85 -3.31 9.62 8.03
C ALA A 85 -1.96 9.07 8.50
N LEU A 86 -0.93 9.17 7.66
CA LEU A 86 0.41 8.66 7.95
C LEU A 86 0.93 9.15 9.31
N LYS A 87 0.75 10.43 9.63
CA LYS A 87 1.21 11.01 10.90
C LYS A 87 0.55 10.31 12.09
N SER A 88 -0.78 10.23 12.11
CA SER A 88 -1.53 9.56 13.17
C SER A 88 -1.20 8.07 13.28
N PHE A 89 -0.95 7.42 12.15
CA PHE A 89 -0.47 6.04 12.13
C PHE A 89 0.91 5.94 12.79
N MET A 90 1.88 6.75 12.36
CA MET A 90 3.21 6.74 12.96
C MET A 90 3.14 7.04 14.47
N ASP A 91 2.44 8.09 14.89
CA ASP A 91 2.29 8.45 16.32
C ASP A 91 1.73 7.29 17.16
N LYS A 92 0.81 6.50 16.60
CA LYS A 92 0.17 5.36 17.28
C LYS A 92 1.03 4.10 17.31
N PHE A 93 1.83 3.87 16.27
CA PHE A 93 2.49 2.59 16.03
C PHE A 93 4.03 2.64 16.10
N SER A 94 4.65 3.82 16.00
CA SER A 94 6.11 3.99 15.97
C SER A 94 6.77 4.02 17.36
N ILE A 95 6.14 3.45 18.38
CA ILE A 95 6.73 3.40 19.72
C ILE A 95 8.03 2.58 19.62
N PRO A 96 9.19 3.15 19.95
CA PRO A 96 10.44 2.39 19.94
C PRO A 96 10.33 1.25 20.95
N ILE A 97 10.60 0.02 20.51
CA ILE A 97 10.79 -1.12 21.40
C ILE A 97 12.15 -0.90 22.07
N THR A 98 12.16 -0.15 23.16
CA THR A 98 13.31 -0.14 24.06
C THR A 98 13.37 -1.49 24.77
N PRO A 99 14.56 -1.97 25.19
CA PRO A 99 14.70 -3.22 25.94
C PRO A 99 13.93 -3.23 27.29
N ILE A 100 13.39 -2.08 27.71
CA ILE A 100 12.54 -1.88 28.89
C ILE A 100 11.09 -1.59 28.43
N ALA A 101 10.61 -2.29 27.41
CA ALA A 101 9.23 -2.14 26.96
C ALA A 101 8.27 -2.63 28.05
N THR A 102 7.36 -1.77 28.48
CA THR A 102 6.30 -2.11 29.44
C THR A 102 5.34 -3.14 28.83
N GLU A 103 4.69 -3.97 29.64
CA GLU A 103 3.68 -4.93 29.17
C GLU A 103 2.58 -4.27 28.30
N VAL A 104 2.25 -3.00 28.60
CA VAL A 104 1.31 -2.20 27.81
C VAL A 104 1.83 -1.92 26.40
N GLN A 105 3.12 -1.61 26.24
CA GLN A 105 3.74 -1.39 24.93
C GLN A 105 3.82 -2.69 24.14
N VAL A 106 4.19 -3.81 24.78
CA VAL A 106 4.23 -5.13 24.14
C VAL A 106 2.83 -5.54 23.65
N ARG A 107 1.80 -5.37 24.49
CA ARG A 107 0.41 -5.69 24.14
C ARG A 107 -0.13 -4.80 23.03
N THR A 108 0.25 -3.53 23.02
CA THR A 108 -0.11 -2.59 21.97
C THR A 108 0.53 -3.05 20.66
N THR A 109 1.85 -3.21 20.61
CA THR A 109 2.57 -3.72 19.43
C THR A 109 2.00 -5.04 18.91
N TYR A 110 1.65 -5.98 19.79
CA TYR A 110 1.01 -7.23 19.41
C TYR A 110 -0.36 -7.02 18.75
N LYS A 111 -1.25 -6.21 19.35
CA LYS A 111 -2.54 -5.86 18.73
C LYS A 111 -2.37 -5.16 17.39
N CYS A 112 -1.34 -4.34 17.26
CA CYS A 112 -1.01 -3.64 16.02
C CYS A 112 -0.56 -4.63 14.94
N ALA A 113 0.33 -5.57 15.31
CA ALA A 113 0.74 -6.67 14.45
C ALA A 113 -0.46 -7.53 14.03
N CYS A 114 -1.42 -7.80 14.92
CA CYS A 114 -2.66 -8.49 14.56
C CYS A 114 -3.52 -7.68 13.59
N ILE A 115 -3.76 -6.39 13.82
CA ILE A 115 -4.54 -5.54 12.89
C ILE A 115 -3.89 -5.48 11.51
N LEU A 116 -2.56 -5.33 11.48
CA LEU A 116 -1.79 -5.30 10.24
C LEU A 116 -1.83 -6.67 9.56
N ARG A 117 -1.59 -7.75 10.29
CA ARG A 117 -1.70 -9.13 9.80
C ARG A 117 -3.09 -9.41 9.25
N ASP A 118 -4.14 -9.03 9.95
CA ASP A 118 -5.52 -9.29 9.54
C ASP A 118 -5.88 -8.43 8.30
N ALA A 119 -5.34 -7.20 8.18
CA ALA A 119 -5.47 -6.37 6.98
C ALA A 119 -4.69 -6.92 5.78
N ILE A 120 -3.53 -7.53 6.02
CA ILE A 120 -2.67 -8.15 4.99
C ILE A 120 -3.27 -9.50 4.56
N ASN A 121 -3.56 -10.39 5.50
CA ASN A 121 -4.10 -11.73 5.26
C ASN A 121 -5.45 -11.73 4.55
N LEU A 122 -6.23 -10.65 4.65
CA LEU A 122 -7.50 -10.55 3.93
C LEU A 122 -7.33 -10.51 2.40
N LYS A 123 -6.12 -10.21 1.88
CA LYS A 123 -5.90 -9.98 0.44
C LYS A 123 -4.55 -10.46 -0.12
N THR A 124 -3.64 -10.96 0.71
CA THR A 124 -2.41 -11.57 0.19
C THR A 124 -2.71 -12.96 -0.38
N LEU A 125 -2.52 -13.10 -1.69
CA LEU A 125 -2.47 -14.39 -2.36
C LEU A 125 -1.00 -14.79 -2.44
N GLU A 126 -0.50 -15.50 -1.43
CA GLU A 126 0.81 -16.15 -1.52
C GLU A 126 0.65 -17.39 -2.40
N LYS A 127 1.47 -17.52 -3.44
CA LYS A 127 1.62 -18.82 -4.10
C LYS A 127 2.42 -19.69 -3.13
N GLU A 128 1.78 -20.67 -2.51
CA GLU A 128 2.51 -21.83 -2.00
C GLU A 128 3.22 -22.44 -3.21
N CYS A 129 4.55 -22.40 -3.19
CA CYS A 129 5.40 -23.07 -4.17
C CYS A 129 5.80 -24.44 -3.63
#